data_AF-A0A068EST4-F1
#
_entry.id   AF-A0A068EST4-F1
#
_cell.length_a   1.000
_cell.length_b   1.000
_cell.length_c   1.000
_cell.angle_alpha   90.00
_cell.angle_beta   90.00
_cell.angle_gamma   90.00
#
_symmetry.space_group_name_H-M   'P 1'
#
loop_
_entity.id
_entity.type
_entity.pdbx_description
1 polymer ?
#
loop_
_entity_poly.entity_id
_entity_poly.type
_entity_poly.pdbx_seq_one_letter_code
_entity_poly.pdbx_strand_id
1 'polypeptide(L)'
;GFAFLDTGVFVTGVNVSSSDETHTSTSPATSTNHTTAPTTIVSPEPRQTCEDRYANITVEYYYEPNSFVAKLNVNDTVNCDQCKKNEISNLKECENLNITISHSSCDSPNKTLTLEVPPDRGNFDLEDCTQKEKANTSICVRVEEKKNFTCDKSKIKYRLQCDNRTPSKDMQFEWEGFV
;
A
#
# COMPACT_ATOMS: atom_id res chain seq x y z
N GLY A 1 17.07 -23.25 -25.43
CA GLY A 1 17.71 -22.16 -26.19
C GLY A 1 16.64 -21.12 -26.46
N PHE A 2 16.88 -19.81 -26.40
CA PHE A 2 18.14 -19.06 -26.28
C PHE A 2 17.92 -17.88 -25.32
N ALA A 3 19.00 -17.48 -24.65
CA ALA A 3 19.15 -16.22 -23.93
C ALA A 3 19.69 -15.16 -24.89
N PHE A 4 19.33 -13.89 -24.66
CA PHE A 4 20.03 -12.74 -25.22
C PHE A 4 20.38 -11.79 -24.08
N LEU A 5 21.66 -11.81 -23.70
CA LEU A 5 22.36 -10.70 -23.07
C LEU A 5 23.11 -10.01 -24.22
N ASP A 6 22.99 -8.70 -24.34
CA ASP A 6 23.97 -7.93 -25.12
C ASP A 6 24.63 -6.89 -24.22
N THR A 7 25.92 -7.12 -24.03
CA THR A 7 26.90 -6.35 -23.28
C THR A 7 27.64 -5.49 -24.30
N GLY A 8 27.55 -4.17 -24.18
CA GLY A 8 28.41 -3.24 -24.93
C GLY A 8 29.67 -2.91 -24.13
N VAL A 9 30.79 -3.57 -24.45
CA VAL A 9 32.15 -3.20 -24.04
C VAL A 9 32.83 -2.52 -25.22
N PHE A 10 33.49 -1.38 -24.98
CA PHE A 10 34.37 -0.74 -25.96
C PHE A 10 35.79 -0.69 -25.40
N VAL A 11 36.74 -1.18 -26.19
CA VAL A 11 38.20 -1.14 -25.96
C VAL A 11 38.86 -0.53 -27.20
N THR A 12 39.82 0.37 -26.98
CA THR A 12 40.99 0.62 -27.84
C THR A 12 42.15 0.90 -26.87
N GLY A 13 43.17 0.07 -26.69
CA GLY A 13 44.29 -0.22 -27.60
C GLY A 13 45.26 0.99 -27.65
N VAL A 14 46.58 0.97 -27.41
CA VAL A 14 47.63 -0.07 -27.52
C VAL A 14 48.98 0.44 -26.92
N ASN A 15 49.83 -0.50 -26.46
CA ASN A 15 51.31 -0.58 -26.29
C ASN A 15 52.18 0.19 -25.25
N VAL A 16 52.69 -0.60 -24.28
CA VAL A 16 54.10 -0.93 -23.90
C VAL A 16 55.22 0.14 -24.00
N SER A 17 55.82 0.52 -22.87
CA SER A 17 57.18 0.08 -22.42
C SER A 17 57.66 0.87 -21.18
N SER A 18 58.34 0.16 -20.28
CA SER A 18 59.09 0.65 -19.09
C SER A 18 60.38 1.39 -19.48
N SER A 19 60.76 2.44 -18.71
CA SER A 19 61.94 2.49 -17.83
C SER A 19 62.34 3.94 -17.45
N ASP A 20 62.75 4.08 -16.18
CA ASP A 20 63.32 5.25 -15.49
C ASP A 20 64.40 6.02 -16.25
N GLU A 21 64.46 7.34 -16.03
CA GLU A 21 65.71 8.13 -15.93
C GLU A 21 65.39 9.47 -15.21
N THR A 22 66.13 9.73 -14.13
CA THR A 22 66.08 10.90 -13.26
C THR A 22 66.89 12.07 -13.84
N HIS A 23 66.31 13.27 -13.98
CA HIS A 23 67.09 14.51 -14.02
C HIS A 23 66.35 15.69 -13.38
N THR A 24 66.99 16.26 -12.36
CA THR A 24 66.60 17.46 -11.62
C THR A 24 66.75 18.70 -12.51
N SER A 25 65.72 19.56 -12.59
CA SER A 25 65.87 20.93 -13.09
C SER A 25 64.86 21.88 -12.45
N THR A 26 65.34 23.08 -12.15
CA THR A 26 64.82 24.01 -11.14
C THR A 26 64.05 25.15 -11.80
N SER A 27 62.76 25.34 -11.45
CA SER A 27 61.88 26.56 -11.48
C SER A 27 61.82 27.46 -12.75
N PRO A 28 60.66 28.10 -13.05
CA PRO A 28 60.03 29.10 -12.18
C PRO A 28 58.51 28.96 -12.00
N ALA A 29 58.03 29.52 -10.88
CA ALA A 29 56.63 29.60 -10.47
C ALA A 29 55.75 30.30 -11.53
N THR A 30 54.69 29.62 -11.96
CA THR A 30 53.61 30.22 -12.75
C THR A 30 52.31 29.98 -12.00
N SER A 31 51.67 31.06 -11.56
CA SER A 31 50.39 31.06 -10.86
C SER A 31 49.29 30.63 -11.82
N THR A 32 48.80 29.40 -11.68
CA THR A 32 47.55 28.96 -12.29
C THR A 32 46.40 29.43 -11.41
N ASN A 33 45.76 30.53 -11.79
CA ASN A 33 44.44 30.88 -11.28
C ASN A 33 43.47 29.76 -11.67
N HIS A 34 43.18 28.86 -10.73
CA HIS A 34 42.06 27.94 -10.85
C HIS A 34 40.77 28.76 -10.85
N THR A 35 40.29 29.10 -12.05
CA THR A 35 38.91 29.54 -12.22
C THR A 35 38.05 28.31 -12.04
N THR A 36 37.68 28.02 -10.80
CA THR A 36 36.64 27.04 -10.48
C THR A 36 35.35 27.58 -11.07
N ALA A 37 34.88 26.97 -12.15
CA ALA A 37 33.54 27.25 -12.66
C ALA A 37 32.55 27.03 -11.51
N PRO A 38 31.60 27.95 -11.26
CA PRO A 38 30.62 27.75 -10.20
C PRO A 38 29.71 26.60 -10.62
N THR A 39 29.92 25.42 -10.03
CA THR A 39 28.96 24.33 -10.10
C THR A 39 27.69 24.85 -9.44
N THR A 40 26.69 25.20 -10.24
CA THR A 40 25.38 25.60 -9.72
C THR A 40 24.74 24.34 -9.18
N ILE A 41 24.92 24.09 -7.88
CA ILE A 41 24.25 23.00 -7.18
C ILE A 41 22.79 23.40 -7.13
N VAL A 42 21.98 22.87 -8.04
CA VAL A 42 20.52 22.93 -7.91
C VAL A 42 20.20 22.22 -6.61
N SER A 43 19.74 22.98 -5.61
CA SER A 43 19.26 22.39 -4.36
C SER A 43 18.17 21.39 -4.74
N PRO A 44 18.27 20.11 -4.32
CA PRO A 44 17.16 19.19 -4.53
C PRO A 44 15.92 19.80 -3.90
N GLU A 45 14.81 19.74 -4.64
CA GLU A 45 13.52 20.16 -4.13
C GLU A 45 13.24 19.40 -2.82
N PRO A 46 12.79 20.08 -1.74
CA PRO A 46 12.57 19.42 -0.46
C PRO A 46 11.59 18.27 -0.65
N ARG A 47 12.00 17.06 -0.28
CA ARG A 47 11.09 15.91 -0.32
C ARG A 47 10.09 16.08 0.81
N GLN A 48 8.81 15.91 0.51
CA GLN A 48 7.78 15.88 1.55
C GLN A 48 8.01 14.71 2.50
N THR A 49 7.47 14.83 3.72
CA THR A 49 7.54 13.75 4.70
C THR A 49 6.71 12.54 4.26
N CYS A 50 7.07 11.34 4.70
CA CYS A 50 6.26 10.15 4.41
C CYS A 50 4.89 10.23 5.11
N GLU A 51 4.81 10.90 6.25
CA GLU A 51 3.56 11.19 6.94
C GLU A 51 2.57 11.98 6.07
N ASP A 52 3.05 13.04 5.40
CA ASP A 52 2.24 13.86 4.50
C ASP A 52 1.92 13.13 3.20
N ARG A 53 2.93 12.47 2.59
CA ARG A 53 2.76 11.74 1.32
C ARG A 53 1.70 10.64 1.41
N TYR A 54 1.65 9.94 2.53
CA TYR A 54 0.73 8.82 2.77
C TYR A 54 -0.38 9.19 3.76
N ALA A 55 -0.69 10.48 3.93
CA ALA A 55 -1.69 10.95 4.90
C ALA A 55 -3.06 10.28 4.69
N ASN A 56 -3.47 10.16 3.43
CA ASN A 56 -4.78 9.65 2.99
C ASN A 56 -4.70 8.22 2.45
N ILE A 57 -3.71 7.44 2.86
CA ILE A 57 -3.59 6.05 2.44
C ILE A 57 -4.84 5.26 2.85
N THR A 58 -5.34 4.43 1.93
CA THR A 58 -6.48 3.55 2.20
C THR A 58 -6.04 2.10 2.21
N VAL A 59 -6.80 1.26 2.91
CA VAL A 59 -6.54 -0.17 3.04
C VAL A 59 -7.75 -0.93 2.55
N GLU A 60 -7.51 -1.94 1.71
CA GLU A 60 -8.52 -2.91 1.32
C GLU A 60 -8.24 -4.24 2.03
N TYR A 61 -9.28 -4.85 2.58
CA TYR A 61 -9.18 -6.16 3.22
C TYR A 61 -9.82 -7.23 2.35
N TYR A 62 -9.15 -8.36 2.18
CA TYR A 62 -9.73 -9.57 1.61
C TYR A 62 -9.39 -10.77 2.47
N TYR A 63 -10.21 -11.81 2.30
CA TYR A 63 -10.11 -13.04 3.08
C TYR A 63 -9.43 -14.13 2.25
N GLU A 64 -8.26 -14.56 2.69
CA GLU A 64 -7.64 -15.82 2.27
C GLU A 64 -8.16 -16.95 3.16
N PRO A 65 -8.16 -18.22 2.69
CA PRO A 65 -8.72 -19.33 3.45
C PRO A 65 -7.99 -19.50 4.80
N ASN A 66 -8.55 -18.86 5.84
CA ASN A 66 -8.17 -18.80 7.26
C ASN A 66 -7.45 -17.52 7.74
N SER A 67 -7.26 -16.48 6.94
CA SER A 67 -6.72 -15.20 7.45
C SER A 67 -7.08 -14.00 6.60
N PHE A 68 -7.08 -12.82 7.23
CA PHE A 68 -7.20 -11.57 6.51
C PHE A 68 -5.86 -11.15 5.90
N VAL A 69 -5.95 -10.48 4.76
CA VAL A 69 -4.85 -9.77 4.14
C VAL A 69 -5.27 -8.31 3.98
N ALA A 70 -4.40 -7.41 4.42
CA ALA A 70 -4.55 -5.97 4.21
C ALA A 70 -3.68 -5.54 3.04
N LYS A 71 -4.28 -4.94 2.03
CA LYS A 71 -3.59 -4.34 0.89
C LYS A 71 -3.60 -2.83 1.00
N LEU A 72 -2.41 -2.24 0.97
CA LEU A 72 -2.22 -0.81 0.97
C LEU A 72 -2.46 -0.27 -0.44
N ASN A 73 -3.41 0.66 -0.58
CA ASN A 73 -3.76 1.26 -1.86
C ASN A 73 -2.79 2.39 -2.21
N VAL A 74 -1.60 2.00 -2.65
CA VAL A 74 -0.52 2.89 -3.10
C VAL A 74 0.09 2.37 -4.39
N ASN A 75 0.47 3.29 -5.27
CA ASN A 75 1.07 2.95 -6.57
C ASN A 75 2.52 2.47 -6.42
N ASP A 76 3.27 3.09 -5.52
CA ASP A 76 4.66 2.75 -5.23
C ASP A 76 4.74 1.50 -4.34
N THR A 77 5.80 0.69 -4.48
CA THR A 77 6.07 -0.38 -3.50
C THR A 77 6.68 0.24 -2.25
N VAL A 78 5.91 0.31 -1.17
CA VAL A 78 6.36 0.93 0.08
C VAL A 78 7.17 -0.04 0.94
N ASN A 79 8.05 0.52 1.76
CA ASN A 79 8.80 -0.23 2.75
C ASN A 79 8.03 -0.19 4.08
N CYS A 80 7.58 -1.36 4.53
CA CYS A 80 6.99 -1.53 5.85
C CYS A 80 7.27 -2.94 6.42
N ASP A 81 7.18 -3.06 7.73
CA ASP A 81 7.39 -4.33 8.43
C ASP A 81 6.34 -5.36 8.00
N GLN A 82 6.81 -6.56 7.63
CA GLN A 82 5.97 -7.69 7.20
C GLN A 82 5.16 -7.47 5.91
N CYS A 83 5.37 -6.34 5.22
CA CYS A 83 4.73 -6.05 3.95
C CYS A 83 5.45 -6.76 2.80
N LYS A 84 4.71 -7.51 1.99
CA LYS A 84 5.20 -8.04 0.71
C LYS A 84 4.34 -7.47 -0.40
N LYS A 85 4.95 -6.70 -1.32
CA LYS A 85 4.22 -6.05 -2.43
C LYS A 85 2.99 -5.24 -1.95
N ASN A 86 3.16 -4.46 -0.88
CA ASN A 86 2.10 -3.65 -0.25
C ASN A 86 0.98 -4.46 0.42
N GLU A 87 1.17 -5.76 0.64
CA GLU A 87 0.22 -6.63 1.32
C GLU A 87 0.78 -7.13 2.66
N ILE A 88 -0.07 -7.14 3.68
CA ILE A 88 0.20 -7.70 5.01
C ILE A 88 -0.74 -8.88 5.24
N SER A 89 -0.19 -10.09 5.29
CA SER A 89 -0.96 -11.35 5.42
C SER A 89 -1.02 -11.87 6.85
N ASN A 90 -1.81 -12.92 7.08
CA ASN A 90 -1.98 -13.60 8.37
C ASN A 90 -2.58 -12.70 9.47
N LEU A 91 -3.43 -11.76 9.07
CA LEU A 91 -4.14 -10.89 10.00
C LEU A 91 -5.33 -11.64 10.61
N LYS A 92 -5.51 -11.48 11.92
CA LYS A 92 -6.64 -12.03 12.65
C LYS A 92 -7.79 -11.04 12.70
N GLU A 93 -9.01 -11.56 12.68
CA GLU A 93 -10.22 -10.73 12.80
C GLU A 93 -10.20 -9.87 14.06
N CYS A 94 -10.74 -8.65 13.97
CA CYS A 94 -10.91 -7.75 15.11
C CYS A 94 -9.64 -7.39 15.90
N GLU A 95 -8.44 -7.65 15.35
CA GLU A 95 -7.18 -7.20 15.92
C GLU A 95 -6.73 -5.86 15.30
N ASN A 96 -6.08 -5.04 16.11
CA ASN A 96 -5.45 -3.80 15.66
C ASN A 96 -3.95 -4.01 15.51
N LEU A 97 -3.40 -3.65 14.35
CA LEU A 97 -1.97 -3.75 14.06
C LEU A 97 -1.43 -2.40 13.62
N ASN A 98 -0.39 -1.90 14.27
CA ASN A 98 0.31 -0.70 13.83
C ASN A 98 1.45 -1.09 12.88
N ILE A 99 1.49 -0.46 11.71
CA ILE A 99 2.58 -0.58 10.76
C ILE A 99 3.20 0.79 10.49
N THR A 100 4.50 0.80 10.23
CA THR A 100 5.23 2.01 9.85
C THR A 100 5.62 1.92 8.38
N ILE A 101 5.21 2.94 7.61
CA ILE A 101 5.36 3.02 6.16
C ILE A 101 6.41 4.08 5.83
N SER A 102 7.36 3.69 4.98
CA SER A 102 8.41 4.55 4.45
C SER A 102 8.60 4.28 2.97
N HIS A 103 9.23 5.22 2.25
CA HIS A 103 9.59 5.02 0.85
C HIS A 103 10.79 5.92 0.49
N SER A 104 11.57 5.53 -0.51
CA SER A 104 12.77 6.28 -0.93
C SER A 104 12.45 7.67 -1.51
N SER A 105 11.19 7.96 -1.82
CA SER A 105 10.73 9.23 -2.37
C SER A 105 10.27 10.25 -1.31
N CYS A 106 10.33 9.93 -0.02
CA CYS A 106 9.89 10.81 1.06
C CYS A 106 10.89 10.80 2.21
N ASP A 107 10.89 11.89 2.98
CA ASP A 107 11.77 12.04 4.14
C ASP A 107 11.04 11.69 5.44
N SER A 108 11.79 11.50 6.52
CA SER A 108 11.24 11.34 7.87
C SER A 108 10.40 12.56 8.30
N PRO A 109 9.35 12.40 9.12
CA PRO A 109 8.92 11.16 9.77
C PRO A 109 8.19 10.16 8.85
N ASN A 110 8.27 8.89 9.23
CA ASN A 110 7.53 7.80 8.59
C ASN A 110 6.04 7.86 8.96
N LYS A 111 5.18 7.35 8.08
CA LYS A 111 3.74 7.25 8.35
C LYS A 111 3.47 6.04 9.23
N THR A 112 2.89 6.25 10.42
CA THR A 112 2.31 5.16 11.20
C THR A 112 0.84 4.99 10.81
N LEU A 113 0.45 3.77 10.45
CA LEU A 113 -0.91 3.40 10.09
C LEU A 113 -1.40 2.28 11.02
N THR A 114 -2.57 2.47 11.61
CA THR A 114 -3.27 1.44 12.38
C THR A 114 -4.21 0.69 11.45
N LEU A 115 -3.95 -0.59 11.25
CA LEU A 115 -4.83 -1.54 10.58
C LEU A 115 -5.87 -2.03 11.60
N GLU A 116 -7.13 -1.66 11.41
CA GLU A 116 -8.26 -2.19 12.19
C GLU A 116 -8.91 -3.34 11.40
N VAL A 117 -8.53 -4.59 11.71
CA VAL A 117 -8.95 -5.76 10.91
C VAL A 117 -10.44 -6.03 11.13
N PRO A 118 -11.24 -6.22 10.05
CA PRO A 118 -12.68 -6.45 10.18
C PRO A 118 -13.01 -7.81 10.84
N PRO A 119 -14.27 -8.00 11.27
CA PRO A 119 -14.75 -9.31 11.74
C PRO A 119 -14.81 -10.32 10.58
N ASP A 120 -14.65 -11.62 10.88
CA ASP A 120 -14.75 -12.70 9.89
C ASP A 120 -16.14 -12.72 9.26
N ARG A 121 -16.18 -12.90 7.93
CA ARG A 121 -17.43 -13.04 7.17
C ARG A 121 -18.32 -14.17 7.69
N GLY A 122 -17.74 -15.24 8.24
CA GLY A 122 -18.46 -16.37 8.80
C GLY A 122 -19.22 -16.05 10.10
N ASN A 123 -19.04 -14.84 10.65
CA ASN A 123 -19.81 -14.36 11.79
C ASN A 123 -21.13 -13.70 11.38
N PHE A 124 -21.37 -13.49 10.09
CA PHE A 124 -22.57 -12.85 9.56
C PHE A 124 -23.31 -13.79 8.61
N ASP A 125 -24.63 -13.84 8.78
CA ASP A 125 -25.53 -14.51 7.86
C ASP A 125 -26.55 -13.52 7.31
N LEU A 126 -26.99 -13.74 6.08
CA LEU A 126 -28.16 -13.06 5.54
C LEU A 126 -29.34 -14.03 5.62
N GLU A 127 -30.21 -13.80 6.60
CA GLU A 127 -31.40 -14.60 6.90
C GLU A 127 -32.61 -14.09 6.10
N ASP A 128 -33.39 -15.02 5.54
CA ASP A 128 -34.73 -14.74 5.02
C ASP A 128 -35.74 -14.76 6.19
N CYS A 129 -36.26 -13.58 6.53
CA CYS A 129 -37.24 -13.39 7.60
C CYS A 129 -38.68 -13.25 7.07
N THR A 130 -38.93 -13.60 5.81
CA THR A 130 -40.23 -13.41 5.17
C THR A 130 -41.28 -14.31 5.81
N GLN A 131 -42.40 -13.73 6.20
CA GLN A 131 -43.54 -14.49 6.73
C GLN A 131 -44.11 -15.40 5.65
N LYS A 132 -44.29 -16.69 5.96
CA LYS A 132 -44.73 -17.71 4.98
C LYS A 132 -46.07 -17.34 4.34
N GLU A 133 -46.98 -16.79 5.14
CA GLU A 133 -48.30 -16.33 4.73
C GLU A 133 -48.29 -15.11 3.79
N LYS A 134 -47.18 -14.36 3.74
CA LYS A 134 -47.01 -13.17 2.90
C LYS A 134 -45.93 -13.33 1.82
N ALA A 135 -45.29 -14.50 1.73
CA ALA A 135 -44.12 -14.70 0.87
C ALA A 135 -44.36 -14.46 -0.64
N ASN A 136 -45.61 -14.49 -1.09
CA ASN A 136 -45.98 -14.15 -2.46
C ASN A 136 -46.16 -12.64 -2.71
N THR A 137 -46.19 -11.82 -1.66
CA THR A 137 -46.42 -10.37 -1.73
C THR A 137 -45.41 -9.54 -0.93
N SER A 138 -44.46 -10.17 -0.23
CA SER A 138 -43.42 -9.49 0.53
C SER A 138 -42.08 -10.21 0.54
N ILE A 139 -41.03 -9.47 0.92
CA ILE A 139 -39.68 -9.97 1.22
C ILE A 139 -39.18 -9.31 2.49
N CYS A 140 -38.54 -10.10 3.33
CA CYS A 140 -37.79 -9.65 4.50
C CYS A 140 -36.43 -10.31 4.47
N VAL A 141 -35.36 -9.52 4.51
CA VAL A 141 -33.99 -10.00 4.69
C VAL A 141 -33.37 -9.32 5.90
N ARG A 142 -32.66 -10.08 6.72
CA ARG A 142 -32.01 -9.61 7.93
C ARG A 142 -30.57 -10.11 7.99
N VAL A 143 -29.65 -9.24 8.39
CA VAL A 143 -28.30 -9.65 8.76
C VAL A 143 -28.32 -10.19 10.18
N GLU A 144 -27.96 -11.45 10.36
CA GLU A 144 -27.83 -12.10 11.66
C GLU A 144 -26.34 -12.24 12.03
N GLU A 145 -26.00 -11.86 13.26
CA GLU A 145 -24.65 -12.03 13.81
C GLU A 145 -24.57 -13.37 14.57
N LYS A 146 -23.98 -14.39 13.95
CA LYS A 146 -23.91 -15.77 14.49
C LYS A 146 -22.98 -15.95 15.67
N LYS A 147 -21.87 -15.20 15.68
CA LYS A 147 -20.84 -15.31 16.71
C LYS A 147 -20.57 -13.94 17.31
N ASN A 148 -20.31 -13.93 18.61
CA ASN A 148 -19.78 -12.76 19.28
C ASN A 148 -18.34 -12.54 18.83
N PHE A 149 -18.10 -11.44 18.10
CA PHE A 149 -16.78 -10.93 17.78
C PHE A 149 -16.47 -9.70 18.64
N THR A 150 -15.18 -9.37 18.79
CA THR A 150 -14.70 -8.28 19.66
C THR A 150 -14.65 -6.92 19.00
N CYS A 151 -14.82 -6.85 17.68
CA CYS A 151 -14.85 -5.59 16.93
C CYS A 151 -15.92 -4.64 17.49
N ASP A 152 -15.64 -3.34 17.40
CA ASP A 152 -16.60 -2.30 17.71
C ASP A 152 -17.75 -2.30 16.69
N LYS A 153 -18.91 -2.77 17.14
CA LYS A 153 -20.13 -2.87 16.31
C LYS A 153 -20.59 -1.52 15.79
N SER A 154 -20.26 -0.40 16.46
CA SER A 154 -20.66 0.94 16.00
C SER A 154 -19.98 1.36 14.69
N LYS A 155 -18.86 0.71 14.33
CA LYS A 155 -18.14 0.93 13.06
C LYS A 155 -18.69 0.08 11.92
N ILE A 156 -19.48 -0.95 12.21
CA ILE A 156 -20.08 -1.84 11.22
C ILE A 156 -21.34 -1.20 10.67
N LYS A 157 -21.43 -1.11 9.34
CA LYS A 157 -22.57 -0.51 8.65
C LYS A 157 -23.16 -1.50 7.66
N TYR A 158 -24.46 -1.66 7.73
CA TYR A 158 -25.22 -2.54 6.84
C TYR A 158 -25.81 -1.72 5.70
N ARG A 159 -25.85 -2.32 4.51
CA ARG A 159 -26.47 -1.71 3.32
C ARG A 159 -27.20 -2.80 2.54
N LEU A 160 -28.49 -2.91 2.78
CA LEU A 160 -29.37 -3.87 2.12
C LEU A 160 -30.13 -3.14 1.01
N GLN A 161 -29.96 -3.57 -0.24
CA GLN A 161 -30.58 -2.94 -1.40
C GLN A 161 -31.15 -4.00 -2.33
N CYS A 162 -32.44 -3.92 -2.61
CA CYS A 162 -33.11 -4.67 -3.67
C CYS A 162 -33.42 -3.74 -4.84
N ASP A 163 -32.95 -4.08 -6.04
CA ASP A 163 -33.08 -3.28 -7.26
C ASP A 163 -32.68 -1.80 -7.06
N ASN A 164 -33.42 -0.89 -7.69
CA ASN A 164 -33.23 0.55 -7.59
C ASN A 164 -33.94 1.18 -6.38
N ARG A 165 -34.31 0.37 -5.38
CA ARG A 165 -34.93 0.90 -4.15
C ARG A 165 -33.89 1.56 -3.27
N THR A 166 -34.35 2.49 -2.44
CA THR A 166 -33.53 3.10 -1.41
C THR A 166 -32.97 2.00 -0.50
N PRO A 167 -31.63 1.93 -0.31
CA PRO A 167 -31.05 0.94 0.57
C PRO A 167 -31.51 1.12 2.02
N SER A 168 -31.85 0.03 2.69
CA SER A 168 -31.92 0.03 4.16
C SER A 168 -30.50 0.13 4.73
N LYS A 169 -30.34 0.98 5.74
CA LYS A 169 -29.10 1.14 6.52
C LYS A 169 -29.16 0.37 7.84
N ASP A 170 -30.29 -0.27 8.11
CA ASP A 170 -30.49 -1.12 9.27
C ASP A 170 -30.07 -2.55 8.97
N MET A 171 -29.99 -3.38 10.00
CA MET A 171 -29.73 -4.82 9.86
C MET A 171 -30.87 -5.56 9.17
N GLN A 172 -32.00 -4.92 8.90
CA GLN A 172 -33.17 -5.53 8.27
C GLN A 172 -33.67 -4.66 7.12
N PHE A 173 -34.08 -5.32 6.04
CA PHE A 173 -34.82 -4.75 4.93
C PHE A 173 -36.12 -5.52 4.78
N GLU A 174 -37.24 -4.80 4.74
CA GLU A 174 -38.56 -5.38 4.56
C GLU A 174 -39.31 -4.58 3.50
N TRP A 175 -39.96 -5.30 2.58
CA TRP A 175 -40.78 -4.70 1.55
C TRP A 175 -42.02 -5.57 1.31
N GLU A 176 -43.19 -4.97 1.38
CA GLU A 176 -44.48 -5.60 1.08
C GLU A 176 -45.16 -4.96 -0.14
N GLY A 177 -46.14 -5.66 -0.70
CA GLY A 177 -46.96 -5.18 -1.81
C GLY A 177 -46.22 -5.26 -3.14
N PHE A 178 -45.69 -6.44 -3.49
CA PHE A 178 -45.22 -6.70 -4.84
C PHE A 178 -46.36 -6.45 -5.83
N VAL A 179 -46.13 -5.56 -6.79
CA VAL A 179 -47.07 -5.20 -7.86
C VAL A 179 -46.60 -5.81 -9.16
#